data_AF-A0A3C0GBJ9-F1
#
_entry.id   AF-A0A3C0GBJ9-F1
#
_cell.length_a   1.000
_cell.length_b   1.000
_cell.length_c   1.000
_cell.angle_alpha   90.00
_cell.angle_beta   90.00
_cell.angle_gamma   90.00
#
_symmetry.space_group_name_H-M   'P 1'
#
loop_
_entity.id
_entity.type
_entity.pdbx_description
1 polymer ?
#
loop_
_entity_poly.entity_id
_entity_poly.type
_entity_poly.pdbx_seq_one_letter_code
_entity_poly.pdbx_strand_id
1 'polypeptide(L)'
;DYKENDNWDGEYCADIEYYNPSTGTSSDYTLTIEVSDNELEQINWPNGGYLDDFSSVEFDEDGYAEFTSDKGYDYTVQITGDTGDCFENVPMAEQCNGITEDGDQCENSTDNYSGYCWQHEDQE
;
A
#
# COMPACT_ATOMS: atom_id res chain seq x y z
N ASP A 1 15.65 32.62 6.39
CA ASP A 1 14.84 31.50 5.88
C ASP A 1 15.44 30.94 4.63
N TYR A 2 16.30 29.95 4.81
CA TYR A 2 16.57 28.98 3.75
C TYR A 2 15.47 27.93 3.91
N LYS A 3 14.56 27.80 2.95
CA LYS A 3 13.84 26.54 2.77
C LYS A 3 14.92 25.56 2.28
N GLU A 4 15.29 24.59 3.11
CA GLU A 4 16.02 23.43 2.59
C GLU A 4 15.13 22.81 1.51
N ASN A 5 15.70 22.54 0.34
CA ASN A 5 15.01 21.74 -0.66
C ASN A 5 14.79 20.38 -0.01
N ASP A 6 13.55 19.99 0.24
CA ASP A 6 13.23 18.63 0.66
C ASP A 6 13.62 17.72 -0.50
N ASN A 7 14.86 17.22 -0.45
CA ASN A 7 15.33 16.17 -1.34
C ASN A 7 14.96 14.85 -0.64
N TRP A 8 13.91 14.19 -1.15
CA TRP A 8 13.40 12.95 -0.61
C TRP A 8 14.38 11.82 -0.92
N ASP A 9 14.97 11.26 0.13
CA ASP A 9 15.92 10.14 0.05
C ASP A 9 15.80 9.28 1.31
N GLY A 10 15.38 8.03 1.13
CA GLY A 10 15.16 7.07 2.21
C GLY A 10 13.81 6.36 2.14
N GLU A 11 13.42 5.80 3.28
CA GLU A 11 12.18 5.03 3.44
C GLU A 11 11.12 5.89 4.17
N TYR A 12 9.91 5.97 3.61
CA TYR A 12 8.83 6.81 4.12
C TYR A 12 7.49 6.10 4.12
N CYS A 13 6.58 6.54 4.99
CA CYS A 13 5.17 6.24 4.85
C CYS A 13 4.53 7.16 3.81
N ALA A 14 3.70 6.56 2.96
CA ALA A 14 2.92 7.28 1.98
C ALA A 14 1.49 6.76 1.91
N ASP A 15 0.55 7.69 1.72
CA ASP A 15 -0.81 7.37 1.32
C ASP A 15 -0.83 7.15 -0.20
N ILE A 16 -1.33 5.99 -0.60
CA ILE A 16 -1.38 5.51 -1.97
C ILE A 16 -2.82 5.28 -2.35
N GLU A 17 -3.32 6.12 -3.25
CA GLU A 17 -4.59 5.89 -3.93
C GLU A 17 -4.29 5.16 -5.25
N TYR A 18 -4.94 4.02 -5.45
CA TYR A 18 -4.87 3.24 -6.66
C TYR A 18 -6.24 3.19 -7.33
N TYR A 19 -6.32 3.57 -8.61
CA TYR A 19 -7.55 3.53 -9.41
C TYR A 19 -7.43 2.58 -10.59
N ASN A 20 -8.42 1.68 -10.71
CA ASN A 20 -8.57 0.79 -11.85
C ASN A 20 -9.62 1.31 -12.84
N PRO A 21 -9.22 1.93 -13.97
CA PRO A 21 -10.16 2.47 -14.95
C PRO A 21 -10.98 1.40 -15.68
N SER A 22 -10.52 0.15 -15.71
CA SER A 22 -11.25 -0.95 -16.35
C SER A 22 -12.48 -1.37 -15.54
N THR A 23 -12.43 -1.24 -14.21
CA THR A 23 -13.53 -1.59 -13.30
C THR A 23 -14.21 -0.36 -12.68
N GLY A 24 -13.59 0.81 -12.76
CA GLY A 24 -14.09 2.06 -12.15
C GLY A 24 -13.97 2.07 -10.62
N THR A 25 -13.01 1.34 -10.05
CA THR A 25 -12.86 1.16 -8.60
C THR A 25 -11.55 1.75 -8.13
N SER A 26 -11.55 2.41 -6.96
CA SER A 26 -10.35 2.87 -6.27
C SER A 26 -10.10 2.08 -4.98
N SER A 27 -8.87 2.15 -4.47
CA SER A 27 -8.47 1.62 -3.17
C SER A 27 -7.38 2.50 -2.59
N ASP A 28 -7.43 2.72 -1.29
CA ASP A 28 -6.52 3.58 -0.55
C ASP A 28 -5.67 2.72 0.41
N TYR A 29 -4.37 2.95 0.45
CA TYR A 29 -3.44 2.22 1.31
C TYR A 29 -2.42 3.18 1.92
N THR A 30 -2.04 2.95 3.18
CA THR A 30 -0.86 3.57 3.77
C THR A 30 0.26 2.55 3.73
N LEU A 31 1.31 2.81 2.94
CA LEU A 31 2.38 1.85 2.63
C LEU A 31 3.76 2.47 2.86
N THR A 32 4.73 1.60 3.12
CA THR A 32 6.15 1.98 3.13
C THR A 32 6.67 2.08 1.69
N ILE A 33 7.30 3.21 1.35
CA ILE A 33 7.94 3.44 0.06
C ILE A 33 9.44 3.70 0.22
N GLU A 34 10.21 3.36 -0.81
CA GLU A 34 11.63 3.73 -0.93
C GLU A 34 11.76 4.84 -1.98
N VAL A 35 12.49 5.90 -1.64
CA VAL A 35 12.70 7.08 -2.48
C VAL A 35 14.20 7.36 -2.56
N SER A 36 14.71 7.70 -3.74
CA SER A 36 16.12 8.07 -3.95
C SER A 36 16.20 9.24 -4.93
N ASP A 37 16.92 10.30 -4.58
CA ASP A 37 17.05 11.51 -5.41
C ASP A 37 15.69 12.10 -5.86
N ASN A 38 14.67 12.05 -4.99
CA ASN A 38 13.26 12.40 -5.26
C ASN A 38 12.51 11.46 -6.22
N GLU A 39 13.12 10.37 -6.66
CA GLU A 39 12.46 9.37 -7.48
C GLU A 39 11.91 8.25 -6.58
N LEU A 40 10.66 7.86 -6.82
CA LEU A 40 10.10 6.65 -6.24
C LEU A 40 10.87 5.45 -6.79
N GLU A 41 11.41 4.62 -5.90
CA GLU A 41 12.13 3.40 -6.26
C GLU A 41 11.26 2.16 -6.04
N GLN A 42 10.46 2.14 -4.97
CA GLN A 42 9.69 0.95 -4.58
C GLN A 42 8.47 1.29 -3.71
N ILE A 43 7.37 0.58 -3.92
CA ILE A 43 6.21 0.55 -3.01
C ILE A 43 6.13 -0.85 -2.37
N ASN A 44 6.15 -0.93 -1.04
CA ASN A 44 6.11 -2.20 -0.31
C ASN A 44 4.69 -2.57 0.10
N TRP A 45 4.25 -3.78 -0.27
CA TRP A 45 2.95 -4.32 0.11
C TRP A 45 3.04 -5.15 1.40
N PRO A 46 2.01 -5.12 2.27
CA PRO A 46 2.02 -5.84 3.55
C PRO A 46 2.17 -7.36 3.40
N ASN A 47 1.82 -7.92 2.24
CA ASN A 47 1.96 -9.35 1.94
C ASN A 47 3.42 -9.76 1.59
N GLY A 48 4.41 -8.88 1.80
CA GLY A 48 5.82 -9.15 1.51
C GLY A 48 6.20 -9.07 0.02
N GLY A 49 5.33 -8.50 -0.80
CA GLY A 49 5.62 -8.15 -2.20
C GLY A 49 5.94 -6.67 -2.34
N TYR A 50 6.47 -6.27 -3.50
CA TYR A 50 6.75 -4.87 -3.81
C TYR A 50 6.35 -4.55 -5.25
N LEU A 51 6.15 -3.26 -5.53
CA LEU A 51 5.99 -2.71 -6.88
C LEU A 51 7.16 -1.78 -7.14
N ASP A 52 7.97 -2.11 -8.14
CA ASP A 52 9.12 -1.34 -8.66
C ASP A 52 9.02 -1.14 -10.19
N ASP A 53 7.97 -1.68 -10.81
CA ASP A 53 7.74 -1.65 -12.26
C ASP A 53 6.86 -0.44 -12.62
N PHE A 54 7.46 0.74 -12.56
CA PHE A 54 6.89 2.00 -13.05
C PHE A 54 7.95 2.83 -13.76
N SER A 55 7.50 3.77 -14.59
CA SER A 55 8.39 4.77 -15.20
C SER A 55 8.96 5.68 -14.11
N SER A 56 10.07 6.39 -14.37
CA SER A 56 10.62 7.40 -13.45
C SER A 56 9.50 8.32 -12.92
N VAL A 57 9.27 8.26 -11.60
CA VAL A 57 8.24 8.99 -10.88
C VAL A 57 8.96 9.91 -9.88
N GLU A 58 9.02 11.20 -10.19
CA GLU A 58 9.60 12.21 -9.32
C GLU A 58 8.53 12.79 -8.37
N PHE A 59 8.87 12.92 -7.10
CA PHE A 59 8.08 13.66 -6.11
C PHE A 59 8.29 15.16 -6.24
N ASP A 60 7.22 15.93 -6.04
CA ASP A 60 7.31 17.37 -5.92
C ASP A 60 7.79 17.84 -4.52
N GLU A 61 7.86 19.16 -4.35
CA GLU A 61 8.32 19.78 -3.09
C GLU A 61 7.42 19.47 -1.88
N ASP A 62 6.17 19.04 -2.11
CA ASP A 62 5.21 18.66 -1.08
C ASP A 62 5.14 17.14 -0.87
N GLY A 63 6.01 16.36 -1.54
CA GLY A 63 6.08 14.91 -1.44
C GLY A 63 4.92 14.20 -2.16
N TYR A 64 4.34 14.85 -3.17
CA TYR A 64 3.28 14.29 -4.00
C TYR A 64 3.84 13.77 -5.33
N ALA A 65 3.31 12.64 -5.80
CA ALA A 65 3.57 12.13 -7.13
C ALA A 65 2.35 11.40 -7.70
N GLU A 66 2.24 11.37 -9.02
CA GLU A 66 1.22 10.61 -9.75
C GLU A 66 1.84 9.86 -10.92
N PHE A 67 1.37 8.63 -11.15
CA PHE A 67 1.82 7.84 -12.30
C PHE A 67 0.78 6.83 -12.75
N THR A 68 0.86 6.42 -14.01
CA THR A 68 0.10 5.28 -14.52
C THR A 68 1.05 4.10 -14.70
N SER A 69 0.75 2.98 -14.03
CA SER A 69 1.52 1.73 -14.21
C SER A 69 1.38 1.17 -15.63
N ASP A 70 2.29 0.28 -16.03
CA ASP A 70 2.25 -0.40 -17.34
C ASP A 70 0.98 -1.24 -17.57
N LYS A 71 0.26 -1.58 -16.49
CA LYS A 71 -1.04 -2.27 -16.55
C LYS A 71 -2.23 -1.34 -16.76
N GLY A 72 -1.99 -0.02 -16.83
CA GLY A 72 -3.02 1.00 -17.05
C GLY A 72 -3.79 1.37 -15.79
N TYR A 73 -3.20 1.20 -14.61
CA TYR A 73 -3.76 1.67 -13.35
C TYR A 73 -3.12 2.99 -12.95
N ASP A 74 -3.94 3.91 -12.44
CA ASP A 74 -3.53 5.23 -12.01
C ASP A 74 -3.22 5.21 -10.51
N TYR A 75 -2.07 5.78 -10.14
CA TYR A 75 -1.59 5.86 -8.76
C TYR A 75 -1.38 7.32 -8.39
N THR A 76 -1.83 7.65 -7.18
CA THR A 76 -1.49 8.89 -6.47
C THR A 76 -0.71 8.50 -5.23
N VAL A 77 0.46 9.10 -5.01
CA VAL A 77 1.33 8.82 -3.87
C VAL A 77 1.60 10.12 -3.13
N GLN A 78 1.31 10.14 -1.84
CA GLN A 78 1.56 11.28 -0.96
C GLN A 78 2.41 10.85 0.23
N ILE A 79 3.65 11.33 0.30
CA ILE A 79 4.50 11.14 1.47
C ILE A 79 3.87 11.85 2.67
N THR A 80 3.71 11.16 3.79
CA THR A 80 3.13 11.72 5.02
C THR A 80 4.19 12.31 5.96
N GLY A 81 5.47 12.02 5.70
CA GLY A 81 6.62 12.50 6.48
C GLY A 81 7.02 11.60 7.66
N ASP A 82 6.27 10.52 7.90
CA ASP A 82 6.64 9.49 8.88
C ASP A 82 7.69 8.53 8.29
N THR A 83 8.61 8.07 9.13
CA THR A 83 9.62 7.05 8.80
C THR A 83 9.48 5.91 9.81
N GLY A 84 9.24 4.67 9.36
CA GLY A 84 8.99 3.52 10.23
C GLY A 84 7.96 2.51 9.68
N ASP A 85 7.46 1.64 10.56
CA ASP A 85 6.44 0.64 10.21
C ASP A 85 5.09 1.34 10.00
N CYS A 86 4.80 1.65 8.73
CA CYS A 86 3.56 2.30 8.28
C CYS A 86 2.30 1.45 8.57
N PHE A 87 2.48 0.24 9.08
CA PHE A 87 1.43 -0.67 9.49
C PHE A 87 1.17 -0.67 11.00
N GLU A 88 1.84 0.15 11.83
CA GLU A 88 1.64 0.16 13.29
C GLU A 88 0.17 0.42 13.71
N ASN A 89 -0.65 1.06 12.87
CA ASN A 89 -2.07 1.27 13.09
C ASN A 89 -2.98 0.65 12.03
N VAL A 90 -2.42 -0.10 11.09
CA VAL A 90 -3.19 -0.90 10.14
C VAL A 90 -3.38 -2.26 10.79
N PRO A 91 -4.61 -2.74 11.07
CA PRO A 91 -4.79 -4.09 11.54
C PRO A 91 -4.14 -5.02 10.52
N MET A 92 -3.03 -5.66 10.89
CA MET A 92 -2.36 -6.63 10.04
C MET A 92 -3.39 -7.68 9.63
N ALA A 93 -3.28 -8.22 8.42
CA ALA A 93 -4.17 -9.27 7.98
C ALA A 93 -3.99 -10.48 8.91
N GLU A 94 -4.93 -10.66 9.85
CA GLU A 94 -4.95 -11.72 10.83
C GLU A 94 -5.41 -13.02 10.18
N GLN A 95 -5.05 -14.17 10.74
CA GLN A 95 -5.54 -15.44 10.22
C GLN A 95 -7.07 -15.49 10.31
N CYS A 96 -7.71 -15.87 9.21
CA CYS A 96 -9.16 -16.05 9.15
C CYS A 96 -9.65 -16.98 10.26
N ASN A 97 -10.74 -16.57 10.92
CA ASN A 97 -11.39 -17.34 11.97
C ASN A 97 -12.26 -18.49 11.43
N GLY A 98 -12.45 -18.55 10.11
CA GLY A 98 -13.25 -19.56 9.43
C GLY A 98 -12.68 -20.97 9.58
N ILE A 99 -13.56 -21.95 9.69
CA ILE A 99 -13.22 -23.38 9.74
C ILE A 99 -13.53 -24.00 8.39
N THR A 100 -12.55 -24.71 7.85
CA THR A 100 -12.66 -25.46 6.59
C THR A 100 -13.58 -26.67 6.74
N GLU A 101 -14.00 -27.28 5.62
CA GLU A 101 -14.81 -28.51 5.64
C GLU A 101 -14.13 -29.67 6.38
N ASP A 102 -12.79 -29.69 6.38
CA ASP A 102 -11.97 -30.69 7.09
C ASP A 102 -11.86 -30.42 8.60
N GLY A 103 -12.37 -29.29 9.09
CA GLY A 103 -12.40 -28.92 10.50
C GLY A 103 -11.17 -28.15 11.00
N ASP A 104 -10.23 -27.85 10.11
CA ASP A 104 -9.05 -27.04 10.41
C ASP A 104 -9.34 -25.54 10.23
N GLN A 105 -8.61 -24.70 10.98
CA GLN A 105 -8.69 -23.25 10.82
C GLN A 105 -8.15 -22.83 9.45
N CYS A 106 -8.87 -21.94 8.78
CA CYS A 106 -8.49 -21.39 7.48
C CYS A 106 -7.11 -20.72 7.56
N GLU A 107 -6.22 -21.07 6.63
CA GLU A 107 -4.86 -20.53 6.59
C GLU A 107 -4.77 -19.18 5.85
N ASN A 108 -5.87 -18.69 5.27
CA ASN A 108 -5.88 -17.37 4.63
C ASN A 108 -5.83 -16.27 5.69
N SER A 109 -5.00 -15.25 5.45
CA SER A 109 -5.07 -13.99 6.18
C SER A 109 -6.24 -13.12 5.69
N THR A 110 -6.79 -12.31 6.59
CA THR A 110 -7.84 -11.33 6.30
C THR A 110 -7.68 -10.09 7.15
N ASP A 111 -7.86 -8.94 6.51
CA ASP A 111 -7.98 -7.61 7.10
C ASP A 111 -9.44 -7.22 7.35
N ASN A 112 -10.39 -8.13 7.06
CA ASN A 112 -11.81 -7.89 7.30
C ASN A 112 -12.06 -7.74 8.81
N TYR A 113 -12.80 -6.70 9.20
CA TYR A 113 -13.16 -6.44 10.58
C TYR A 113 -13.92 -7.60 11.25
N SER A 114 -14.62 -8.44 10.48
CA SER A 114 -15.26 -9.65 11.02
C SER A 114 -14.27 -10.74 11.41
N GLY A 115 -13.03 -10.67 10.90
CA GLY A 115 -12.02 -11.71 11.04
C GLY A 115 -12.28 -12.92 10.14
N TYR A 116 -13.19 -12.84 9.17
CA TYR A 116 -13.45 -13.89 8.19
C TYR A 116 -13.06 -13.45 6.77
N CYS A 117 -12.37 -14.34 6.07
CA CYS A 117 -12.00 -14.11 4.67
C CYS A 117 -13.19 -14.35 3.74
N TRP A 118 -13.05 -13.95 2.47
CA TRP A 118 -14.06 -14.07 1.42
C TRP A 118 -14.65 -15.48 1.19
N GLN A 119 -14.03 -16.54 1.72
CA GLN A 119 -14.55 -17.92 1.64
C GLN A 119 -15.43 -18.31 2.84
N HIS A 120 -15.41 -17.51 3.90
CA HIS A 120 -16.03 -17.83 5.18
C HIS A 120 -16.90 -16.67 5.69
N GLU A 121 -17.37 -15.78 4.81
CA GLU A 121 -18.32 -14.70 5.16
C GLU A 121 -19.64 -15.26 5.72
N ASP A 122 -20.01 -16.49 5.39
CA ASP A 122 -21.18 -17.18 5.94
C ASP A 122 -20.99 -17.66 7.40
N GLN A 123 -19.76 -17.55 7.93
CA GLN A 123 -19.39 -17.94 9.28
C GLN A 123 -19.24 -16.75 10.24
N GLU A 124 -19.49 -15.52 9.78
CA GLU A 124 -19.49 -14.28 10.59
C GLU A 124 -20.43 -14.32 11.81
#